data_AF-A0A7W6RI43-F1
#
_entry.id   AF-A0A7W6RI43-F1
#
_cell.length_a   1.000
_cell.length_b   1.000
_cell.length_c   1.000
_cell.angle_alpha   90.00
_cell.angle_beta   90.00
_cell.angle_gamma   90.00
#
_symmetry.space_group_name_H-M   'P 1'
#
loop_
_entity.id
_entity.type
_entity.pdbx_description
1 polymer ?
#
loop_
_entity_poly.entity_id
_entity_poly.type
_entity_poly.pdbx_seq_one_letter_code
_entity_poly.pdbx_strand_id
1 'polypeptide(L)'
;MSGSNTVNVHVGGLEDMGRRFIDAWHLAERGEEVDETHVTVHDLPALLAALTPKRLDLLRYVRHHEVRTVKALATDLRRDYKNVHKDVEELTRLGLLTRTAGQVVAPYGEVEARFVL
;
A
#
# COMPACT_ATOMS: atom_id res chain seq x y z
N MET A 1 -3.72 10.82 -13.55
CA MET A 1 -2.75 9.74 -13.25
C MET A 1 -3.58 8.48 -13.16
N SER A 2 -3.66 7.70 -14.24
CA SER A 2 -4.30 6.39 -14.23
C SER A 2 -3.24 5.38 -13.80
N GLY A 3 -3.14 5.19 -12.50
CA GLY A 3 -2.62 3.94 -11.95
C GLY A 3 -3.82 3.18 -11.38
N SER A 4 -3.68 1.86 -11.24
CA SER A 4 -4.77 0.98 -10.90
C SER A 4 -5.51 1.51 -9.67
N ASN A 5 -6.83 1.64 -9.77
CA ASN A 5 -7.62 2.09 -8.63
C ASN A 5 -7.50 1.12 -7.45
N THR A 6 -7.05 -0.11 -7.65
CA THR A 6 -6.88 -1.09 -6.56
C THR A 6 -5.44 -1.54 -6.44
N VAL A 7 -4.89 -1.52 -5.23
CA VAL A 7 -3.65 -2.23 -4.88
C VAL A 7 -3.99 -3.60 -4.29
N ASN A 8 -3.38 -4.64 -4.85
CA ASN A 8 -3.60 -6.02 -4.45
C ASN A 8 -2.43 -6.51 -3.57
N VAL A 9 -2.72 -6.83 -2.31
CA VAL A 9 -1.76 -7.34 -1.34
C VAL A 9 -1.89 -8.85 -1.23
N HIS A 10 -0.79 -9.54 -1.46
CA HIS A 10 -0.72 -11.00 -1.50
C HIS A 10 0.17 -11.53 -0.37
N VAL A 11 -0.17 -12.70 0.14
CA VAL A 11 0.78 -13.56 0.85
C VAL A 11 1.40 -14.53 -0.15
N GLY A 12 2.72 -14.61 -0.24
CA GLY A 12 3.38 -15.52 -1.16
C GLY A 12 4.87 -15.27 -1.35
N GLY A 13 5.47 -16.07 -2.22
CA GLY A 13 6.90 -16.04 -2.49
C GLY A 13 7.30 -15.16 -3.67
N LEU A 14 8.60 -15.11 -3.92
CA LEU A 14 9.17 -14.46 -5.11
C LEU A 14 8.69 -15.13 -6.41
N GLU A 15 8.41 -16.43 -6.38
CA GLU A 15 7.91 -17.18 -7.54
C GLU A 15 6.51 -16.70 -7.96
N ASP A 16 5.56 -16.58 -7.02
CA ASP A 16 4.22 -16.06 -7.31
C ASP A 16 4.25 -14.62 -7.81
N MET A 17 5.12 -13.80 -7.21
CA MET A 17 5.35 -12.42 -7.65
C MET A 17 5.91 -12.38 -9.08
N GLY A 18 6.94 -13.18 -9.35
CA GLY A 18 7.56 -13.28 -10.68
C GLY A 18 6.59 -13.77 -11.72
N ARG A 19 5.70 -14.71 -11.37
CA ARG A 19 4.66 -15.21 -12.27
C ARG A 19 3.70 -14.10 -12.68
N ARG A 20 3.16 -13.34 -11.73
CA ARG A 20 2.30 -12.17 -12.02
C ARG A 20 3.00 -11.15 -12.92
N PHE A 21 4.27 -10.87 -12.66
CA PHE A 21 5.05 -9.95 -13.48
C PHE A 21 5.21 -10.45 -14.93
N ILE A 22 5.54 -11.73 -15.12
CA ILE A 22 5.68 -12.34 -16.46
C ILE A 22 4.35 -12.35 -17.20
N ASP A 23 3.26 -12.70 -16.52
CA ASP A 23 1.93 -12.74 -17.12
C ASP A 23 1.49 -11.32 -17.56
N ALA A 24 1.71 -10.30 -16.72
CA ALA A 24 1.53 -8.88 -17.04
C ALA A 24 2.41 -8.43 -18.23
N TRP A 25 3.67 -8.87 -18.28
CA TRP A 25 4.58 -8.54 -19.37
C TRP A 25 4.07 -9.09 -20.71
N HIS A 26 3.65 -10.35 -20.76
CA HIS A 26 3.10 -10.94 -21.98
C HIS A 26 1.80 -10.27 -22.43
N LEU A 27 0.96 -9.78 -21.51
CA LEU A 27 -0.22 -8.98 -21.84
C LEU A 27 0.18 -7.68 -22.55
N ALA A 28 1.14 -6.96 -21.99
CA ALA A 28 1.66 -5.73 -22.56
C ALA A 28 2.30 -5.94 -23.95
N GLU A 29 3.03 -7.04 -24.16
CA GLU A 29 3.61 -7.40 -25.48
C GLU A 29 2.55 -7.60 -26.56
N ARG A 30 1.33 -8.01 -26.19
CA ARG A 30 0.18 -8.13 -27.10
C ARG A 30 -0.56 -6.81 -27.33
N GLY A 31 -0.09 -5.72 -26.73
CA GLY A 31 -0.74 -4.41 -26.79
C GLY A 31 -1.95 -4.28 -25.87
N GLU A 32 -2.13 -5.18 -24.90
CA GLU A 32 -3.18 -5.05 -23.90
C GLU A 32 -2.75 -4.02 -22.83
N GLU A 33 -3.68 -3.19 -22.37
CA GLU A 33 -3.42 -2.27 -21.27
C GLU A 33 -3.30 -3.06 -19.96
N VAL A 34 -2.18 -2.88 -19.27
CA VAL A 34 -1.93 -3.47 -17.96
C VAL A 34 -1.83 -2.35 -16.95
N ASP A 35 -2.84 -2.25 -16.09
CA ASP A 35 -2.88 -1.31 -14.98
C ASP A 35 -3.19 -2.07 -13.70
N GLU A 36 -2.17 -2.74 -13.16
CA GLU A 36 -2.27 -3.57 -11.96
C GLU A 36 -1.13 -3.24 -10.99
N THR A 37 -1.47 -3.00 -9.72
CA THR A 37 -0.49 -2.80 -8.65
C THR A 37 -0.53 -3.96 -7.68
N HIS A 38 0.61 -4.61 -7.45
CA HIS A 38 0.74 -5.74 -6.55
C HIS A 38 1.81 -5.50 -5.47
N VAL A 39 1.47 -5.86 -4.23
CA VAL A 39 2.41 -5.95 -3.11
C VAL A 39 2.41 -7.39 -2.61
N THR A 40 3.58 -7.99 -2.44
CA THR A 40 3.69 -9.36 -1.89
C THR A 40 4.38 -9.32 -0.54
N VAL A 41 3.78 -9.96 0.44
CA VAL A 41 4.31 -10.15 1.79
C VAL A 41 4.60 -11.64 1.99
N HIS A 42 5.69 -11.96 2.67
CA HIS A 42 6.22 -13.32 2.75
C HIS A 42 5.23 -14.34 3.33
N ASP A 43 4.54 -13.98 4.41
CA ASP A 43 3.62 -14.86 5.13
C ASP A 43 2.48 -14.06 5.80
N LEU A 44 1.46 -14.78 6.26
CA LEU A 44 0.30 -14.18 6.93
C LEU A 44 0.69 -13.42 8.23
N PRO A 45 1.55 -13.96 9.13
CA PRO A 45 2.04 -13.20 10.27
C PRO A 45 2.68 -11.86 9.90
N ALA A 46 3.52 -11.83 8.85
CA ALA A 46 4.14 -10.62 8.35
C ALA A 46 3.10 -9.65 7.79
N LEU A 47 2.08 -10.15 7.08
CA LEU A 47 0.97 -9.32 6.58
C LEU A 47 0.20 -8.67 7.74
N LEU A 48 -0.15 -9.45 8.78
CA LEU A 48 -0.89 -8.95 9.94
C LEU A 48 -0.05 -7.97 10.78
N ALA A 49 1.26 -8.17 10.87
CA ALA A 49 2.19 -7.23 11.49
C ALA A 49 2.36 -5.95 10.66
N ALA A 50 2.29 -6.05 9.33
CA ALA A 50 2.34 -4.93 8.41
C ALA A 50 1.05 -4.09 8.45
N LEU A 51 -0.11 -4.74 8.49
CA LEU A 51 -1.45 -4.12 8.41
C LEU A 51 -2.19 -4.15 9.75
N THR A 52 -1.55 -3.64 10.80
CA THR A 52 -2.20 -3.51 12.11
C THR A 52 -3.45 -2.62 12.05
N PRO A 53 -4.43 -2.75 12.97
CA PRO A 53 -5.62 -1.90 13.00
C PRO A 53 -5.30 -0.40 12.93
N LYS A 54 -4.27 0.04 13.66
CA LYS A 54 -3.81 1.44 13.68
C LYS A 54 -3.26 1.92 12.33
N ARG A 55 -2.64 1.03 11.55
CA ARG A 55 -2.14 1.36 10.21
C ARG A 55 -3.28 1.36 9.20
N LEU A 56 -4.25 0.47 9.33
CA LEU A 56 -5.47 0.50 8.52
C LEU A 56 -6.28 1.79 8.78
N ASP A 57 -6.39 2.23 10.03
CA ASP A 57 -7.02 3.51 10.37
C ASP A 57 -6.27 4.69 9.75
N LEU A 58 -4.93 4.67 9.77
CA LEU A 58 -4.09 5.68 9.14
C LEU A 58 -4.30 5.70 7.62
N LEU A 59 -4.27 4.54 6.96
CA LEU A 59 -4.53 4.42 5.52
C LEU A 59 -5.90 4.97 5.14
N ARG A 60 -6.95 4.58 5.89
CA ARG A 60 -8.31 5.11 5.70
C ARG A 60 -8.34 6.64 5.86
N TYR A 61 -7.65 7.18 6.86
CA TYR A 61 -7.60 8.63 7.05
C TYR A 61 -6.92 9.35 5.88
N VAL A 62 -5.70 8.94 5.51
CA VAL A 62 -4.93 9.53 4.41
C VAL A 62 -5.69 9.44 3.07
N ARG A 63 -6.53 8.42 2.91
CA ARG A 63 -7.33 8.25 1.70
C ARG A 63 -8.48 9.25 1.57
N HIS A 64 -9.05 9.72 2.68
CA HIS A 64 -10.19 10.63 2.68
C HIS A 64 -9.82 12.10 2.94
N HIS A 65 -8.57 12.39 3.27
CA HIS A 65 -8.12 13.72 3.68
C HIS A 65 -6.81 14.11 3.00
N GLU A 66 -6.64 15.41 2.73
CA GLU A 66 -5.36 15.95 2.29
C GLU A 66 -4.39 16.01 3.48
N VAL A 67 -3.32 15.20 3.44
CA VAL A 67 -2.35 15.11 4.54
C VAL A 67 -1.04 15.77 4.14
N ARG A 68 -0.87 17.05 4.52
CA ARG A 68 0.33 17.82 4.16
C ARG A 68 1.60 17.40 4.89
N THR A 69 1.47 16.99 6.15
CA THR A 69 2.62 16.60 6.98
C THR A 69 2.26 15.45 7.91
N VAL A 70 3.26 14.65 8.27
CA VAL A 70 3.13 13.58 9.27
C VAL A 70 2.72 14.15 10.65
N LYS A 71 3.13 15.38 10.96
CA LYS A 71 2.74 16.05 12.19
C LYS A 71 1.24 16.37 12.21
N ALA A 72 0.70 16.94 11.13
CA ALA A 72 -0.74 17.17 11.00
C ALA A 72 -1.53 15.87 11.11
N LEU A 73 -1.08 14.82 10.40
CA LEU A 73 -1.68 13.49 10.48
C LEU A 73 -1.75 12.96 11.92
N ALA A 74 -0.67 13.12 12.69
CA ALA A 74 -0.62 12.68 14.08
C ALA A 74 -1.62 13.44 14.96
N THR A 75 -1.73 14.76 14.75
CA THR A 75 -2.70 15.61 15.44
C THR A 75 -4.14 15.20 15.11
N ASP A 76 -4.44 14.99 13.83
CA ASP A 76 -5.80 14.66 13.38
C ASP A 76 -6.24 13.27 13.84
N LEU A 77 -5.31 12.30 13.83
CA LEU A 77 -5.54 10.96 14.38
C LEU A 77 -5.53 10.93 15.91
N ARG A 78 -5.17 12.04 16.60
CA ARG A 78 -4.97 12.12 18.06
C ARG A 78 -4.00 11.05 18.58
N ARG A 79 -2.90 10.86 17.88
CA ARG A 79 -1.88 9.85 18.17
C ARG A 79 -0.51 10.50 18.38
N ASP A 80 0.35 9.81 19.12
CA ASP A 80 1.75 10.23 19.27
C ASP A 80 2.47 10.32 17.91
N TYR A 81 3.22 11.40 17.71
CA TYR A 81 3.92 11.70 16.46
C TYR A 81 4.94 10.62 16.10
N LYS A 82 5.73 10.10 17.04
CA LYS A 82 6.77 9.10 16.74
C LYS A 82 6.14 7.82 16.21
N ASN A 83 5.01 7.41 16.81
CA ASN A 83 4.28 6.23 16.37
C ASN A 83 3.68 6.42 14.96
N VAL A 84 3.09 7.59 14.69
CA VAL A 84 2.52 7.90 13.37
C VAL A 84 3.62 7.99 12.32
N HIS A 85 4.77 8.59 12.65
CA HIS A 85 5.92 8.66 11.75
C HIS A 85 6.43 7.28 11.38
N LYS A 86 6.64 6.40 12.36
CA LYS A 86 7.03 5.01 12.11
C LYS A 86 6.01 4.29 11.24
N ASP A 87 4.72 4.45 11.52
CA ASP A 87 3.68 3.81 10.70
C ASP A 87 3.67 4.33 9.26
N VAL A 88 3.87 5.63 9.04
CA VAL A 88 4.01 6.20 7.70
C VAL A 88 5.23 5.64 6.98
N GLU A 89 6.38 5.51 7.66
CA GLU A 89 7.59 4.92 7.07
C GLU A 89 7.39 3.47 6.66
N GLU A 90 6.81 2.66 7.55
CA GLU A 90 6.53 1.25 7.30
C GLU A 90 5.57 1.07 6.12
N LEU A 91 4.48 1.84 6.08
CA LEU A 91 3.53 1.80 4.97
C LEU A 91 4.11 2.34 3.66
N THR A 92 5.04 3.31 3.73
CA THR A 92 5.76 3.80 2.54
C THR A 92 6.71 2.73 2.01
N ARG A 93 7.40 1.99 2.89
CA ARG A 93 8.28 0.88 2.50
C ARG A 93 7.52 -0.24 1.79
N LEU A 94 6.28 -0.48 2.21
CA LEU A 94 5.38 -1.45 1.59
C LEU A 94 4.74 -0.94 0.28
N GLY A 95 4.97 0.32 -0.11
CA GLY A 95 4.32 0.94 -1.27
C GLY A 95 2.85 1.30 -1.05
N LEU A 96 2.34 1.15 0.17
CA LEU A 96 0.96 1.47 0.52
C LEU A 96 0.73 2.96 0.81
N LEU A 97 1.81 3.72 0.99
CA LEU A 97 1.82 5.17 1.01
C LEU A 97 2.96 5.69 0.13
N THR A 98 2.79 6.91 -0.36
CA THR A 98 3.85 7.67 -1.01
C THR A 98 4.03 8.99 -0.28
N ARG A 99 5.29 9.33 0.02
CA ARG A 99 5.66 10.63 0.56
C ARG A 99 6.20 11.49 -0.58
N THR A 100 5.61 12.66 -0.75
CA THR A 100 6.13 13.70 -1.65
C THR A 100 6.72 14.84 -0.81
N ALA A 101 7.26 15.86 -1.46
CA ALA A 101 7.75 17.06 -0.77
C ALA A 101 6.67 17.76 0.08
N GLY A 102 5.38 17.61 -0.25
CA GLY A 102 4.29 18.36 0.37
C GLY A 102 3.12 17.54 0.92
N GLN A 103 3.13 16.21 0.76
CA GLN A 103 2.03 15.38 1.25
C GLN A 103 2.41 13.91 1.48
N VAL A 104 1.62 13.25 2.30
CA VAL A 104 1.53 11.80 2.41
C VAL A 104 0.25 11.37 1.70
N VAL A 105 0.34 10.45 0.74
CA VAL A 105 -0.81 9.99 -0.05
C VAL A 105 -0.87 8.48 -0.16
N ALA A 106 -2.08 7.96 -0.27
CA ALA A 106 -2.34 6.61 -0.76
C ALA A 106 -2.47 6.67 -2.29
N PRO A 107 -1.55 6.06 -3.07
CA PRO A 107 -1.54 6.17 -4.54
C PRO A 107 -2.59 5.28 -5.24
N TYR A 108 -3.64 4.88 -4.54
CA TYR A 108 -4.67 3.94 -5.00
C TYR A 108 -6.03 4.29 -4.41
N GLY A 109 -7.06 3.75 -5.04
CA GLY A 109 -8.48 3.78 -4.72
C GLY A 109 -8.97 2.77 -3.66
N GLU A 110 -8.37 1.60 -3.64
CA GLU A 110 -8.85 0.45 -2.87
C GLU A 110 -7.64 -0.41 -2.52
N VAL A 111 -7.71 -1.10 -1.37
CA VAL A 111 -6.73 -2.12 -0.98
C VAL A 111 -7.49 -3.43 -0.86
N GLU A 112 -7.16 -4.40 -1.68
CA GLU A 112 -7.61 -5.78 -1.51
C GLU A 112 -6.44 -6.59 -0.94
N ALA A 113 -6.69 -7.37 0.11
CA ALA A 113 -5.72 -8.31 0.65
C ALA A 113 -6.30 -9.72 0.61
N ARG A 114 -5.59 -10.66 -0.02
CA ARG A 114 -6.00 -12.07 -0.12
C ARG A 114 -4.93 -12.99 0.45
N PHE A 115 -5.37 -13.97 1.23
CA PHE A 115 -4.53 -15.03 1.77
C PHE A 115 -5.33 -16.34 1.81
N VAL A 116 -4.64 -17.47 1.71
CA VAL A 116 -5.21 -18.82 1.76
C VAL A 116 -4.59 -19.54 2.95
N LEU A 117 -5.39 -20.35 3.66
CA LEU A 117 -4.98 -21.17 4.81
C LEU A 117 -4.84 -22.64 4.43
#